data_AF-Q8KJZ7-F1
#
_entry.id   AF-Q8KJZ7-F1
#
_cell.length_a   1.000
_cell.length_b   1.000
_cell.length_c   1.000
_cell.angle_alpha   90.00
_cell.angle_beta   90.00
_cell.angle_gamma   90.00
#
_symmetry.space_group_name_H-M   'P 1'
#
loop_
_entity.id
_entity.type
_entity.pdbx_description
1 polymer ?
#
loop_
_entity_poly.entity_id
_entity_poly.type
_entity_poly.pdbx_seq_one_letter_code
_entity_poly.pdbx_strand_id
1 'polypeptide(L)'
;MIKLKTLFRSKDDVAAYEGLVLIWPCADKISSQLASLLTESKHQEGLLHVVQNAISAYHQPYPFYMTDWERLAVYLIVTINFVTECFAGKKSFHDIVESCSMPRRMTSAFIEDTALKLSMELEHA
;
A
#
# COMPACT_ATOMS: atom_id res chain seq x y z
N MET A 1 18.71 2.25 2.49
CA MET A 1 17.33 1.71 2.62
C MET A 1 16.58 2.60 3.60
N ILE A 2 15.51 3.27 3.16
CA ILE A 2 14.69 4.13 4.03
C ILE A 2 13.79 3.20 4.85
N LYS A 3 13.84 3.30 6.18
CA LYS A 3 12.96 2.51 7.06
C LYS A 3 11.60 3.19 7.14
N LEU A 4 10.49 2.47 7.00
CA LEU A 4 9.15 3.08 7.03
C LEU A 4 8.92 3.95 8.26
N LYS A 5 9.39 3.51 9.45
CA LYS A 5 9.31 4.27 10.70
C LYS A 5 9.80 5.71 10.58
N THR A 6 10.85 5.93 9.78
CA THR A 6 11.48 7.24 9.63
C THR A 6 10.66 8.22 8.80
N LEU A 7 9.60 7.74 8.14
CA LEU A 7 8.67 8.54 7.36
C LEU A 7 7.63 9.23 8.26
N PHE A 8 7.38 8.72 9.46
CA PHE A 8 6.36 9.21 10.37
C PHE A 8 7.00 10.18 11.36
N ARG A 9 6.50 11.43 11.41
CA ARG A 9 7.08 12.51 12.25
C ARG A 9 6.10 13.05 13.28
N SER A 10 4.80 13.05 13.00
CA SER A 10 3.79 13.43 13.99
C SER A 10 3.52 12.27 14.96
N LYS A 11 2.95 12.58 16.13
CA LYS A 11 2.56 11.55 17.10
C LYS A 11 1.49 10.62 16.52
N ASP A 12 0.56 11.17 15.75
CA ASP A 12 -0.55 10.43 15.14
C ASP A 12 -0.04 9.48 14.04
N ASP A 13 0.89 9.97 13.22
CA ASP A 13 1.60 9.18 12.21
C ASP A 13 2.35 7.99 12.81
N VAL A 14 3.06 8.22 13.93
CA VAL A 14 3.80 7.16 14.63
C VAL A 14 2.85 6.13 15.24
N ALA A 15 1.73 6.58 15.83
CA ALA A 15 0.71 5.68 16.37
C ALA A 15 0.05 4.84 15.27
N ALA A 16 -0.25 5.45 14.12
CA ALA A 16 -0.80 4.76 12.95
C ALA A 16 0.20 3.72 12.41
N TYR A 17 1.48 4.05 12.35
CA TYR A 17 2.50 3.09 11.99
C TYR A 17 2.54 1.92 13.00
N GLU A 18 2.66 2.21 14.31
CA GLU A 18 2.77 1.19 15.38
C GLU A 18 1.56 0.27 15.47
N GLY A 19 0.38 0.73 15.03
CA GLY A 19 -0.82 -0.09 14.97
C GLY A 19 -0.88 -1.11 13.82
N LEU A 20 0.09 -1.17 12.90
CA LEU A 20 0.15 -2.16 11.80
C LEU A 20 0.58 -3.56 12.25
N VAL A 21 0.22 -3.97 13.47
CA VAL A 21 0.81 -5.09 14.26
C VAL A 21 1.01 -6.37 13.45
N LEU A 22 0.09 -6.72 12.54
CA LEU A 22 0.15 -7.97 11.76
C LEU A 22 0.76 -7.81 10.36
N ILE A 23 0.69 -6.62 9.76
CA ILE A 23 1.08 -6.41 8.36
C ILE A 23 2.43 -5.70 8.21
N TRP A 24 2.99 -5.20 9.31
CA TRP A 24 4.22 -4.43 9.35
C TRP A 24 5.39 -5.01 8.53
N PRO A 25 5.74 -6.30 8.65
CA PRO A 25 6.88 -6.84 7.91
C PRO A 25 6.67 -6.82 6.39
N CYS A 26 5.41 -6.85 5.97
CA CYS A 26 5.04 -6.81 4.57
C CYS A 26 5.11 -5.37 4.04
N ALA A 27 4.49 -4.42 4.74
CA ALA A 27 4.41 -3.03 4.31
C ALA A 27 5.80 -2.37 4.15
N ASP A 28 6.72 -2.59 5.10
CA ASP A 28 8.09 -2.04 5.04
C ASP A 28 8.88 -2.60 3.84
N LYS A 29 8.78 -3.91 3.61
CA LYS A 29 9.46 -4.59 2.49
C LYS A 29 8.91 -4.13 1.14
N ILE A 30 7.59 -4.10 0.99
CA ILE A 30 6.89 -3.66 -0.22
C ILE A 30 7.26 -2.20 -0.53
N SER A 31 7.14 -1.30 0.44
CA SER A 31 7.48 0.13 0.27
C SER A 31 8.91 0.33 -0.21
N SER A 32 9.85 -0.39 0.40
CA SER A 32 11.27 -0.30 0.06
C SER A 32 11.52 -0.75 -1.37
N GLN A 33 10.85 -1.81 -1.83
CA GLN A 33 10.94 -2.29 -3.20
C GLN A 33 10.31 -1.29 -4.18
N LEU A 34 9.12 -0.77 -3.88
CA LEU A 34 8.47 0.24 -4.72
C LEU A 34 9.30 1.52 -4.85
N ALA A 35 9.87 2.01 -3.74
CA ALA A 35 10.75 3.18 -3.75
C ALA A 35 11.99 2.95 -4.61
N SER A 36 12.54 1.73 -4.62
CA SER A 36 13.70 1.38 -5.45
C SER A 36 13.41 1.36 -6.96
N LEU A 37 12.14 1.21 -7.35
CA LEU A 37 11.72 1.29 -8.75
C LEU A 37 11.68 2.74 -9.25
N LEU A 38 11.49 3.71 -8.36
CA LEU A 38 11.38 5.12 -8.69
C LEU A 38 12.76 5.79 -8.65
N THR A 39 13.24 6.28 -9.80
CA THR A 39 14.56 6.94 -9.90
C THR A 39 14.51 8.44 -9.64
N GLU A 40 13.34 9.06 -9.79
CA GLU A 40 13.17 10.51 -9.63
C GLU A 40 12.77 10.85 -8.19
N SER A 41 13.46 11.84 -7.59
CA SER A 41 13.19 12.30 -6.22
C SER A 41 11.73 12.69 -6.00
N LYS A 42 11.10 13.35 -6.99
CA LYS A 42 9.69 13.76 -6.93
C LYS A 42 8.74 12.56 -6.82
N HIS A 43 8.99 11.48 -7.57
CA HIS A 43 8.17 10.27 -7.50
C HIS A 43 8.37 9.56 -6.16
N GLN A 44 9.60 9.55 -5.63
CA GLN A 44 9.85 9.01 -4.30
C GLN A 44 9.09 9.80 -3.22
N GLU A 45 9.14 11.14 -3.24
CA GLU A 45 8.36 11.98 -2.32
C GLU A 45 6.85 11.74 -2.43
N GLY A 46 6.32 11.59 -3.66
CA GLY A 46 4.93 11.24 -3.87
C GLY A 46 4.57 9.87 -3.28
N LEU A 47 5.42 8.86 -3.49
CA LEU A 47 5.23 7.53 -2.90
C LEU A 47 5.20 7.59 -1.36
N LEU A 48 6.06 8.41 -0.75
CA LEU A 48 6.07 8.59 0.71
C LEU A 48 4.72 9.09 1.22
N HIS A 49 4.14 10.09 0.55
CA HIS A 49 2.82 10.61 0.89
C HIS A 49 1.72 9.55 0.72
N VAL A 50 1.76 8.77 -0.36
CA VAL A 50 0.81 7.67 -0.59
C VAL A 50 0.91 6.59 0.51
N VAL A 51 2.13 6.23 0.92
CA VAL A 51 2.38 5.27 2.00
C VAL A 51 1.83 5.76 3.33
N GLN A 52 2.07 7.04 3.68
CA GLN A 52 1.54 7.63 4.91
C GLN A 52 0.01 7.60 4.91
N ASN A 53 -0.63 8.01 3.81
CA ASN A 53 -2.08 8.02 3.69
C ASN A 53 -2.67 6.61 3.80
N ALA A 54 -2.06 5.61 3.14
CA ALA A 54 -2.52 4.23 3.20
C ALA A 54 -2.42 3.65 4.62
N ILE A 55 -1.38 4.02 5.38
CA ILE A 55 -1.21 3.59 6.78
C ILE A 55 -2.17 4.32 7.71
N SER A 56 -2.42 5.61 7.51
CA SER A 56 -3.46 6.33 8.25
C SER A 56 -4.85 5.73 7.99
N ALA A 57 -5.13 5.33 6.75
CA ALA A 57 -6.37 4.64 6.37
C ALA A 57 -6.50 3.24 6.98
N TYR A 58 -5.40 2.56 7.32
CA TYR A 58 -5.43 1.26 7.98
C TYR A 58 -6.15 1.30 9.33
N HIS A 59 -6.15 2.44 10.03
CA HIS A 59 -6.84 2.59 11.33
C HIS A 59 -8.25 3.12 11.22
N GLN A 60 -8.65 3.59 10.04
CA GLN A 60 -9.99 4.12 9.86
C GLN A 60 -11.00 2.96 9.88
N PRO A 61 -12.18 3.18 10.49
CA PRO A 61 -13.30 2.28 10.30
C PRO A 61 -13.68 2.30 8.83
N TYR A 62 -13.52 1.17 8.14
CA TYR A 62 -14.15 0.98 6.84
C TYR A 62 -15.66 0.85 7.06
N PRO A 63 -16.50 1.23 6.09
CA PRO A 63 -17.95 1.07 6.18
C PRO A 63 -18.36 -0.40 6.37
N PHE A 64 -17.45 -1.33 6.10
CA PHE A 64 -17.60 -2.77 6.26
C PHE A 64 -16.39 -3.39 6.96
N TYR A 65 -16.54 -4.63 7.40
CA TYR A 65 -15.46 -5.37 8.05
C TYR A 65 -14.35 -5.75 7.06
N MET A 66 -13.12 -5.36 7.38
CA MET A 66 -11.89 -5.81 6.71
C MET A 66 -10.94 -6.47 7.70
N THR A 67 -10.45 -7.65 7.32
CA THR A 67 -9.31 -8.31 7.92
C THR A 67 -8.02 -7.55 7.64
N ASP A 68 -6.98 -7.80 8.44
CA ASP A 68 -5.66 -7.17 8.23
C ASP A 68 -5.06 -7.49 6.85
N TRP A 69 -5.36 -8.67 6.32
CA TRP A 69 -4.89 -9.07 4.99
C TRP A 69 -5.59 -8.28 3.88
N GLU A 70 -6.89 -8.04 3.99
CA GLU A 70 -7.62 -7.15 3.08
C GLU A 70 -7.07 -5.73 3.19
N ARG A 71 -6.81 -5.22 4.40
CA ARG A 71 -6.19 -3.90 4.59
C ARG A 71 -4.80 -3.81 3.98
N LEU A 72 -4.00 -4.88 4.05
CA LEU A 72 -2.71 -4.96 3.35
C LEU A 72 -2.88 -5.00 1.82
N ALA A 73 -3.92 -5.67 1.31
CA ALA A 73 -4.24 -5.64 -0.11
C ALA A 73 -4.67 -4.24 -0.56
N VAL A 74 -5.46 -3.50 0.23
CA VAL A 74 -5.78 -2.09 -0.04
C VAL A 74 -4.50 -1.25 -0.11
N TYR A 75 -3.63 -1.39 0.89
CA TYR A 75 -2.34 -0.72 0.93
C TYR A 75 -1.52 -0.98 -0.35
N LEU A 76 -1.47 -2.23 -0.81
CA LEU A 76 -0.79 -2.65 -2.03
C LEU A 76 -1.41 -2.02 -3.29
N ILE A 77 -2.73 -2.11 -3.43
CA ILE A 77 -3.45 -1.56 -4.57
C ILE A 77 -3.15 -0.06 -4.71
N VAL A 78 -3.28 0.69 -3.62
CA VAL A 78 -3.08 2.14 -3.59
C VAL A 78 -1.63 2.51 -3.94
N THR A 79 -0.65 1.84 -3.32
CA THR A 79 0.77 2.17 -3.54
C THR A 79 1.27 1.74 -4.92
N ILE A 80 0.83 0.60 -5.45
CA ILE A 80 1.23 0.11 -6.77
C ILE A 80 0.55 0.92 -7.88
N ASN A 81 -0.71 1.33 -7.71
CA ASN A 81 -1.38 2.22 -8.67
C ASN A 81 -0.60 3.53 -8.83
N PHE A 82 -0.19 4.15 -7.73
CA PHE A 82 0.66 5.35 -7.78
C PHE A 82 1.97 5.12 -8.55
N VAL A 83 2.65 4.00 -8.30
CA VAL A 83 3.90 3.66 -9.01
C VAL A 83 3.64 3.42 -10.50
N THR A 84 2.53 2.75 -10.84
CA THR A 84 2.09 2.52 -12.22
C THR A 84 1.88 3.85 -12.95
N GLU A 85 1.23 4.82 -12.30
CA GLU A 85 1.04 6.17 -12.82
C GLU A 85 2.38 6.91 -13.03
N CYS A 86 3.33 6.79 -12.10
CA CYS A 86 4.68 7.35 -12.26
C CYS A 86 5.42 6.80 -13.49
N PHE A 87 5.15 5.55 -13.88
CA PHE A 87 5.71 4.94 -15.08
C PHE A 87 4.98 5.30 -16.37
N ALA A 88 3.89 6.08 -16.32
CA ALA A 88 3.09 6.50 -17.47
C ALA A 88 2.74 5.33 -18.41
N GLY A 89 2.35 4.18 -17.84
CA GLY A 89 1.96 2.98 -18.59
C GLY A 89 3.11 2.11 -19.13
N LYS A 90 4.37 2.46 -18.84
CA LYS A 90 5.54 1.62 -19.24
C LYS A 90 5.65 0.32 -18.45
N LYS A 91 5.04 0.26 -17.27
CA LYS A 91 4.90 -0.94 -16.45
C LYS A 91 3.45 -1.06 -16.04
N SER A 92 2.89 -2.25 -16.15
CA SER A 92 1.58 -2.57 -15.64
C SER A 92 1.61 -2.80 -14.13
N PHE A 93 0.43 -2.80 -13.50
CA PHE A 93 0.26 -3.20 -12.11
C PHE A 93 0.88 -4.58 -11.84
N HIS A 94 0.65 -5.53 -12.75
CA HIS A 94 1.17 -6.89 -12.64
C HIS A 94 2.70 -6.93 -12.66
N ASP A 95 3.34 -6.18 -13.58
CA ASP A 95 4.81 -6.11 -13.66
C ASP A 95 5.42 -5.58 -12.36
N ILE A 96 4.74 -4.63 -11.71
CA ILE A 96 5.20 -4.06 -10.43
C ILE A 96 4.97 -5.06 -9.28
N VAL A 97 3.81 -5.73 -9.24
CA VAL A 97 3.54 -6.79 -8.25
C VAL A 97 4.58 -7.90 -8.32
N GLU A 98 4.92 -8.38 -9.51
CA GLU A 98 5.96 -9.41 -9.71
C GLU A 98 7.35 -8.95 -9.29
N SER A 99 7.61 -7.64 -9.38
CA SER A 99 8.86 -7.03 -8.89
C SER A 99 8.91 -6.96 -7.36
N CYS A 100 7.75 -7.08 -6.69
CA CYS A 100 7.63 -7.05 -5.24
C CYS A 100 7.64 -8.47 -4.65
N SER A 101 8.26 -8.63 -3.49
CA SER A 101 8.22 -9.87 -2.74
C SER A 101 6.92 -9.96 -1.94
N MET A 102 5.87 -10.40 -2.62
CA MET A 102 4.53 -10.51 -2.05
C MET A 102 4.43 -11.62 -0.98
N PRO A 103 3.66 -11.41 0.10
CA PRO A 103 3.34 -12.49 1.03
C PRO A 103 2.57 -13.60 0.33
N ARG A 104 2.76 -14.87 0.74
CA ARG A 104 2.10 -16.03 0.11
C ARG A 104 0.57 -15.94 0.04
N ARG A 105 -0.05 -15.26 1.02
CA ARG A 105 -1.51 -15.07 1.07
C ARG A 105 -2.01 -14.04 0.04
N MET A 106 -1.12 -13.19 -0.46
CA MET A 106 -1.42 -12.11 -1.38
C MET A 106 -1.37 -12.58 -2.84
N THR A 107 -2.25 -13.52 -3.15
CA THR A 107 -2.45 -14.04 -4.52
C THR A 107 -3.22 -13.02 -5.37
N SER A 108 -3.10 -13.10 -6.70
CA SER A 108 -3.88 -12.24 -7.61
C SER A 108 -5.38 -12.33 -7.32
N ALA A 109 -5.91 -13.53 -7.12
CA ALA A 109 -7.32 -13.74 -6.78
C ALA A 109 -7.73 -13.04 -5.47
N PHE A 110 -6.86 -13.02 -4.45
CA PHE A 110 -7.15 -12.33 -3.19
C PHE A 110 -7.13 -10.80 -3.34
N ILE A 111 -6.19 -10.28 -4.14
CA ILE A 111 -6.11 -8.84 -4.44
C ILE A 111 -7.36 -8.41 -5.24
N GLU A 112 -7.74 -9.18 -6.25
CA GLU A 112 -8.91 -8.95 -7.09
C GLU A 112 -10.22 -8.98 -6.28
N ASP A 113 -10.39 -9.97 -5.41
CA ASP A 113 -11.55 -10.07 -4.50
C ASP A 113 -11.64 -8.85 -3.57
N THR A 114 -10.50 -8.41 -3.00
CA THR A 114 -10.46 -7.22 -2.15
C THR A 114 -10.80 -5.94 -2.94
N ALA A 115 -10.30 -5.82 -4.17
CA ALA A 115 -10.59 -4.70 -5.06
C ALA A 115 -12.08 -4.65 -5.45
N LEU A 116 -12.67 -5.81 -5.75
CA LEU A 116 -14.09 -5.93 -6.04
C LEU A 116 -14.93 -5.49 -4.84
N LYS A 117 -14.60 -6.00 -3.65
CA LYS A 117 -15.27 -5.62 -2.40
C LYS A 117 -15.22 -4.11 -2.15
N LEU A 118 -14.07 -3.48 -2.38
CA LEU A 118 -13.92 -2.02 -2.32
C LEU A 118 -14.82 -1.30 -3.33
N SER A 119 -14.86 -1.78 -4.58
CA SER A 119 -15.65 -1.14 -5.65
C SER A 119 -17.15 -1.22 -5.40
N MET A 120 -17.65 -2.37 -4.97
CA MET A 120 -19.07 -2.56 -4.64
C MET A 120 -19.50 -1.58 -3.54
N GLU A 121 -18.66 -1.35 -2.54
CA GLU A 121 -19.02 -0.50 -1.41
C GLU A 121 -18.97 1.00 -1.76
N LEU A 122 -18.13 1.40 -2.73
CA LEU A 122 -18.14 2.75 -3.29
C LEU A 122 -19.38 3.04 -4.15
N GLU A 123 -19.95 2.02 -4.79
CA GLU A 123 -21.19 2.16 -5.57
C GLU A 123 -22.44 2.30 -4.69
N HIS A 124 -22.37 1.84 -3.43
CA HIS A 124 -23.49 1.88 -2.48
C HIS A 124 -23.39 3.00 -1.41
N ALA A 125 -22.33 3.82 -1.44
CA ALA A 125 -22.08 4.94 -0.51
C ALA A 125 -22.51 6.30 -1.08
#